data_AF-H8ZA90-F1
#
_entry.id   AF-H8ZA90-F1
#
_cell.length_a   1.000
_cell.length_b   1.000
_cell.length_c   1.000
_cell.angle_alpha   90.00
_cell.angle_beta   90.00
_cell.angle_gamma   90.00
#
_symmetry.space_group_name_H-M   'P 1'
#
loop_
_entity.id
_entity.type
_entity.pdbx_description
1 polymer ?
#
loop_
_entity_poly.entity_id
_entity_poly.type
_entity_poly.pdbx_seq_one_letter_code
_entity_poly.pdbx_strand_id
1 'polypeptide(L)'
;MHIEFTQYREAMPSMVQLPRLNYTYEEVSHIMIPEMLDMHYTKLHQGYIDRYNKAQSVMQMTQLIYTPEKEEEKALLFNLGGYLNHALFWKSFSPAEEAHVPSDRLSTLIGNSFPKGLCQEMVEILPKIRGSGWIWLTYCRTTELLQLETTMNQDFPSTPILLNIDLWEHSYMMQYKIDKVEYIRAMYSALNWKYASERLERILNE
;
A
#
# COMPACT_ATOMS: atom_id res chain seq x y z
N MET A 1 -9.97 8.77 12.95
CA MET A 1 -10.60 8.40 11.67
C MET A 1 -9.92 7.13 11.20
N HIS A 2 -10.52 5.97 11.46
CA HIS A 2 -10.06 4.69 10.92
C HIS A 2 -10.50 4.64 9.48
N ILE A 3 -9.53 4.67 8.58
CA ILE A 3 -9.80 4.70 7.15
C ILE A 3 -9.85 3.25 6.66
N GLU A 4 -11.07 2.78 6.44
CA GLU A 4 -11.35 1.52 5.76
C GLU A 4 -11.45 1.79 4.27
N PHE A 5 -10.57 1.17 3.51
CA PHE A 5 -10.50 1.36 2.05
C PHE A 5 -11.78 0.93 1.33
N THR A 6 -12.62 0.14 1.98
CA THR A 6 -13.92 -0.27 1.47
C THR A 6 -14.91 0.90 1.40
N GLN A 7 -14.84 1.88 2.30
CA GLN A 7 -15.63 3.13 2.18
C GLN A 7 -15.24 3.92 0.92
N TYR A 8 -13.97 3.87 0.51
CA TYR A 8 -13.53 4.58 -0.69
C TYR A 8 -13.95 3.92 -1.99
N ARG A 9 -14.33 2.64 -1.99
CA ARG A 9 -14.82 2.00 -3.22
C ARG A 9 -16.08 2.68 -3.76
N GLU A 10 -16.82 3.38 -2.90
CA GLU A 10 -18.07 4.05 -3.26
C GLU A 10 -17.99 5.59 -3.15
N ALA A 11 -17.23 6.15 -2.20
CA ALA A 11 -17.22 7.59 -1.94
C ALA A 11 -15.82 8.18 -1.74
N MET A 12 -15.56 9.35 -2.32
CA MET A 12 -14.33 10.11 -2.06
C MET A 12 -14.32 10.72 -0.64
N PRO A 13 -13.17 10.76 0.06
CA PRO A 13 -13.07 11.51 1.31
C PRO A 13 -13.29 13.00 1.08
N SER A 14 -13.98 13.69 1.97
CA SER A 14 -14.10 15.15 1.87
C SER A 14 -12.78 15.86 2.19
N MET A 15 -12.07 15.38 3.20
CA MET A 15 -10.73 15.83 3.61
C MET A 15 -9.96 14.64 4.19
N VAL A 16 -8.64 14.67 4.06
CA VAL A 16 -7.73 13.63 4.56
C VAL A 16 -6.61 14.25 5.39
N GLN A 17 -5.98 13.43 6.24
CA GLN A 17 -4.88 13.86 7.12
C GLN A 17 -3.80 12.79 7.20
N LEU A 18 -2.59 13.22 7.57
CA LEU A 18 -1.45 12.33 7.71
C LEU A 18 -1.72 11.32 8.84
N PRO A 19 -1.70 10.00 8.55
CA PRO A 19 -1.99 8.99 9.55
C PRO A 19 -0.81 8.87 10.50
N ARG A 20 -1.05 8.94 11.81
CA ARG A 20 -0.02 8.72 12.83
C ARG A 20 0.62 7.33 12.67
N LEU A 21 1.95 7.30 12.65
CA LEU A 21 2.71 6.05 12.74
C LEU A 21 2.62 5.47 14.16
N ASN A 22 2.48 4.15 14.25
CA ASN A 22 2.42 3.41 15.51
C ASN A 22 3.79 2.86 15.95
N TYR A 23 4.85 3.37 15.35
CA TYR A 23 6.24 2.99 15.58
C TYR A 23 7.13 4.22 15.38
N THR A 24 8.34 4.19 15.93
CA THR A 24 9.38 5.19 15.71
C THR A 24 10.18 4.89 14.44
N TYR A 25 11.00 5.83 14.01
CA TYR A 25 11.82 5.63 12.80
C TYR A 25 12.93 4.61 13.03
N GLU A 26 13.45 4.53 14.25
CA GLU A 26 14.51 3.62 14.65
C GLU A 26 14.03 2.16 14.63
N GLU A 27 12.79 1.90 15.07
CA GLU A 27 12.20 0.55 15.15
C GLU A 27 12.12 -0.13 13.77
N VAL A 28 12.00 0.65 12.69
CA VAL A 28 11.91 0.15 11.32
C VAL A 28 13.15 0.46 10.47
N SER A 29 14.23 0.93 11.09
CA SER A 29 15.46 1.35 10.41
C SER A 29 16.15 0.24 9.59
N HIS A 30 15.87 -1.02 9.91
CA HIS A 30 16.37 -2.18 9.18
C HIS A 30 15.74 -2.36 7.78
N ILE A 31 14.51 -1.88 7.58
CA ILE A 31 13.84 -1.84 6.26
C ILE A 31 13.86 -0.47 5.60
N MET A 32 13.97 0.59 6.41
CA MET A 32 13.93 1.97 5.93
C MET A 32 14.65 2.89 6.91
N ILE A 33 15.83 3.39 6.53
CA ILE A 33 16.60 4.31 7.37
C ILE A 33 15.79 5.59 7.73
N PRO A 34 16.03 6.20 8.91
CA PRO A 34 15.24 7.33 9.39
C PRO A 34 15.13 8.50 8.42
N GLU A 35 16.18 8.83 7.68
CA GLU A 35 16.18 9.93 6.70
C GLU A 35 15.27 9.63 5.50
N MET A 36 15.24 8.36 5.06
CA MET A 36 14.35 7.90 3.98
C MET A 36 12.90 7.91 4.46
N LEU A 37 12.64 7.42 5.68
CA LEU A 37 11.32 7.41 6.28
C LEU A 37 10.80 8.83 6.48
N ASP A 38 11.60 9.75 7.00
CA ASP A 38 11.20 11.14 7.21
C ASP A 38 10.76 11.80 5.89
N MET A 39 11.57 11.66 4.84
CA MET A 39 11.24 12.20 3.52
C MET A 39 9.95 11.59 2.98
N HIS A 40 9.80 10.27 3.08
CA HIS A 40 8.68 9.53 2.53
C HIS A 40 7.37 9.83 3.27
N TYR A 41 7.41 9.93 4.59
CA TYR A 41 6.25 10.19 5.44
C TYR A 41 5.93 11.69 5.58
N THR A 42 6.88 12.52 6.01
CA THR A 42 6.59 13.93 6.36
C THR A 42 6.59 14.88 5.17
N LYS A 43 7.23 14.50 4.04
CA LYS A 43 7.27 15.34 2.83
C LYS A 43 6.39 14.78 1.72
N LEU A 44 6.64 13.54 1.29
CA LEU A 44 5.94 12.98 0.14
C LEU A 44 4.47 12.69 0.44
N HIS A 45 4.19 11.92 1.50
CA HIS A 45 2.81 11.62 1.88
C HIS A 45 2.02 12.88 2.27
N GLN A 46 2.62 13.78 3.07
CA GLN A 46 2.01 15.08 3.38
C GLN A 46 1.72 15.90 2.12
N GLY A 47 2.61 15.89 1.12
CA GLY A 47 2.40 16.57 -0.15
C GLY A 47 1.20 16.06 -0.94
N TYR A 48 0.93 14.74 -0.94
CA TYR A 48 -0.28 14.19 -1.54
C TYR A 48 -1.54 14.67 -0.81
N ILE A 49 -1.50 14.69 0.52
CA ILE A 49 -2.61 15.17 1.37
C ILE A 49 -2.92 16.63 1.09
N ASP A 50 -1.91 17.50 1.09
CA ASP A 50 -2.08 18.94 0.89
C ASP A 50 -2.69 19.25 -0.48
N ARG A 51 -2.18 18.58 -1.53
CA ARG A 51 -2.68 18.76 -2.90
C ARG A 51 -4.08 18.18 -3.07
N TYR A 52 -4.36 17.01 -2.51
CA TYR A 52 -5.69 16.40 -2.54
C TYR A 52 -6.72 17.31 -1.86
N ASN A 53 -6.47 17.71 -0.61
CA ASN A 53 -7.37 18.55 0.16
C ASN A 53 -7.64 19.90 -0.54
N LYS A 54 -6.59 20.51 -1.10
CA LYS A 54 -6.72 21.76 -1.86
C LYS A 54 -7.63 21.57 -3.07
N ALA A 55 -7.40 20.55 -3.89
CA ALA A 55 -8.21 20.29 -5.09
C ALA A 55 -9.65 19.90 -4.73
N GLN A 56 -9.83 19.03 -3.74
CA GLN A 56 -11.13 18.52 -3.31
C GLN A 56 -12.03 19.61 -2.72
N SER A 57 -11.45 20.62 -2.04
CA SER A 57 -12.21 21.78 -1.53
C SER A 57 -12.91 22.59 -2.64
N VAL A 58 -12.38 22.54 -3.87
CA VAL A 58 -12.92 23.24 -5.04
C VAL A 58 -13.81 22.32 -5.87
N MET A 59 -13.37 21.09 -6.13
CA MET A 59 -14.05 20.19 -7.07
C MET A 59 -15.24 19.45 -6.44
N GLN A 60 -15.19 19.16 -5.13
CA GLN A 60 -16.24 18.47 -4.38
C GLN A 60 -16.71 17.16 -5.04
N MET A 61 -15.79 16.42 -5.67
CA MET A 61 -16.13 15.15 -6.30
C MET A 61 -16.52 14.12 -5.25
N THR A 62 -17.60 13.39 -5.50
CA THR A 62 -18.16 12.45 -4.50
C THR A 62 -17.92 10.99 -4.85
N GLN A 63 -17.67 10.66 -6.11
CA GLN A 63 -17.58 9.27 -6.58
C GLN A 63 -16.16 8.88 -7.00
N LEU A 64 -15.76 7.67 -6.61
CA LEU A 64 -14.46 7.08 -6.96
C LEU A 64 -14.47 6.35 -8.30
N ILE A 65 -15.63 5.77 -8.68
CA ILE A 65 -15.84 5.09 -9.96
C ILE A 65 -16.08 6.18 -11.01
N TYR A 66 -15.00 6.79 -11.45
CA TYR A 66 -15.01 7.92 -12.35
C TYR A 66 -13.88 7.77 -13.36
N THR A 67 -14.18 7.85 -14.65
CA THR A 67 -13.15 7.98 -15.69
C THR A 67 -12.84 9.46 -15.82
N PRO A 68 -11.66 9.94 -15.38
CA PRO A 68 -11.34 11.35 -15.43
C PRO A 68 -11.19 11.82 -16.88
N GLU A 69 -11.92 12.87 -17.24
CA GLU A 69 -11.87 13.48 -18.57
C GLU A 69 -10.92 14.67 -18.59
N LYS A 70 -10.78 15.37 -17.45
CA LYS A 70 -9.98 16.58 -17.30
C LYS A 70 -8.68 16.31 -16.54
N GLU A 71 -7.68 17.14 -16.81
CA GLU A 71 -6.38 17.03 -16.14
C GLU A 71 -6.46 17.30 -14.63
N GLU A 72 -7.37 18.18 -14.20
CA GLU A 72 -7.58 18.45 -12.78
C GLU A 72 -8.15 17.22 -12.04
N GLU A 73 -9.01 16.45 -12.70
CA GLU A 73 -9.59 15.22 -12.15
C GLU A 73 -8.55 14.11 -12.06
N LYS A 74 -7.70 13.97 -13.09
CA LYS A 74 -6.54 13.07 -13.05
C LYS A 74 -5.58 13.44 -11.94
N ALA A 75 -5.28 14.72 -11.77
CA ALA A 75 -4.43 15.20 -10.69
C ALA A 75 -5.04 14.95 -9.31
N LEU A 76 -6.35 15.16 -9.15
CA LEU A 76 -7.06 14.85 -7.91
C LEU A 76 -6.94 13.35 -7.57
N LEU A 77 -7.23 12.47 -8.54
CA LEU A 77 -7.14 11.02 -8.36
C LEU A 77 -5.71 10.55 -8.09
N PHE A 78 -4.71 11.13 -8.75
CA PHE A 78 -3.30 10.83 -8.48
C PHE A 78 -2.90 11.18 -7.04
N ASN A 79 -3.35 12.33 -6.52
CA ASN A 79 -3.07 12.71 -5.13
C ASN A 79 -3.89 11.88 -4.14
N LEU A 80 -5.13 11.51 -4.47
CA LEU A 80 -5.93 10.58 -3.66
C LEU A 80 -5.27 9.21 -3.59
N GLY A 81 -4.86 8.65 -4.73
CA GLY A 81 -4.10 7.41 -4.79
C GLY A 81 -2.81 7.50 -3.98
N GLY A 82 -2.06 8.61 -4.10
CA GLY A 82 -0.86 8.85 -3.30
C GLY A 82 -1.14 8.82 -1.80
N TYR A 83 -2.24 9.45 -1.37
CA TYR A 83 -2.69 9.36 0.02
C TYR A 83 -3.04 7.93 0.44
N LEU A 84 -3.93 7.28 -0.30
CA LEU A 84 -4.46 5.96 0.00
C LEU A 84 -3.34 4.92 0.04
N ASN A 85 -2.50 4.86 -0.98
CA ASN A 85 -1.43 3.88 -1.09
C ASN A 85 -0.46 3.98 0.09
N HIS A 86 -0.06 5.20 0.47
CA HIS A 86 0.84 5.42 1.61
C HIS A 86 0.14 5.15 2.95
N ALA A 87 -1.12 5.55 3.12
CA ALA A 87 -1.88 5.24 4.33
C ALA A 87 -2.01 3.73 4.58
N LEU A 88 -2.02 2.91 3.52
CA LEU A 88 -1.89 1.46 3.64
C LEU A 88 -0.44 1.03 3.91
N PHE A 89 0.52 1.60 3.18
CA PHE A 89 1.95 1.25 3.28
C PHE A 89 2.48 1.31 4.70
N TRP A 90 2.16 2.37 5.45
CA TRP A 90 2.55 2.51 6.85
C TRP A 90 1.91 1.48 7.80
N LYS A 91 0.88 0.76 7.34
CA LYS A 91 0.27 -0.35 8.07
C LYS A 91 0.72 -1.70 7.53
N SER A 92 1.36 -1.73 6.36
CA SER A 92 1.79 -2.94 5.67
C SER A 92 3.02 -3.58 6.33
N PHE A 93 3.72 -2.86 7.19
CA PHE A 93 4.84 -3.36 7.98
C PHE A 93 4.71 -2.99 9.45
N SER A 94 5.46 -3.68 10.31
CA SER A 94 5.46 -3.50 11.76
C SER A 94 6.83 -3.88 12.32
N PRO A 95 7.36 -3.16 13.34
CA PRO A 95 8.56 -3.61 14.05
C PRO A 95 8.27 -4.71 15.08
N ALA A 96 7.01 -4.88 15.48
CA ALA A 96 6.62 -5.86 16.49
C ALA A 96 6.63 -7.28 15.91
N GLU A 97 7.42 -8.18 16.51
CA GLU A 97 7.61 -9.56 16.04
C GLU A 97 6.30 -10.36 16.00
N GLU A 98 5.38 -10.12 16.94
CA GLU A 98 4.08 -10.79 16.96
C GLU A 98 3.19 -10.42 15.76
N ALA A 99 3.50 -9.32 15.08
CA ALA A 99 2.80 -8.93 13.85
C ALA A 99 3.32 -9.70 12.62
N HIS A 100 4.46 -10.40 12.73
CA HIS A 100 5.11 -11.10 11.62
C HIS A 100 4.61 -12.53 11.41
N VAL A 101 3.54 -12.93 12.10
CA VAL A 101 2.92 -14.25 11.94
C VAL A 101 1.51 -14.09 11.35
N PRO A 102 1.21 -14.66 10.17
CA PRO A 102 -0.14 -14.68 9.65
C PRO A 102 -1.05 -15.59 10.49
N SER A 103 -2.33 -15.26 10.54
CA SER A 103 -3.34 -16.20 11.04
C SER A 103 -3.30 -17.52 10.26
N ASP A 104 -3.75 -18.63 10.87
CA ASP A 104 -3.78 -19.95 10.23
C ASP A 104 -4.48 -19.94 8.86
N ARG A 105 -5.57 -19.18 8.77
CA ARG A 105 -6.33 -19.00 7.53
C ARG A 105 -5.50 -18.28 6.47
N LEU A 106 -4.90 -17.14 6.82
CA LEU A 106 -4.06 -16.40 5.88
C LEU A 106 -2.82 -17.21 5.47
N SER A 107 -2.21 -17.94 6.41
CA SER A 107 -1.07 -18.82 6.15
C SER A 107 -1.43 -19.91 5.12
N THR A 108 -2.60 -20.54 5.29
CA THR A 108 -3.12 -21.55 4.36
C THR A 108 -3.35 -20.95 2.96
N LEU A 109 -3.97 -19.77 2.89
CA LEU A 109 -4.20 -19.08 1.62
C LEU A 109 -2.89 -18.68 0.93
N ILE A 110 -1.89 -18.23 1.68
CA ILE A 110 -0.55 -17.96 1.14
C ILE A 110 0.04 -19.23 0.54
N GLY A 111 0.00 -20.36 1.26
CA GLY A 111 0.52 -21.64 0.77
C GLY A 111 -0.19 -22.14 -0.49
N ASN A 112 -1.52 -21.97 -0.58
CA ASN A 112 -2.30 -22.37 -1.75
C ASN A 112 -2.09 -21.46 -2.95
N SER A 113 -1.91 -20.16 -2.71
CA SER A 113 -1.83 -19.15 -3.78
C SER A 113 -0.42 -19.00 -4.34
N PHE A 114 0.60 -19.24 -3.51
CA PHE A 114 2.00 -18.99 -3.85
C PHE A 114 2.89 -20.21 -3.53
N PRO A 115 2.78 -21.31 -4.29
CA PRO A 115 3.46 -22.57 -3.99
C PRO A 115 5.00 -22.47 -4.07
N LYS A 116 5.55 -21.43 -4.72
CA LYS A 116 6.99 -21.14 -4.74
C LYS A 116 7.47 -20.32 -3.53
N GLY A 117 6.53 -19.87 -2.70
CA GLY A 117 6.76 -18.90 -1.62
C GLY A 117 6.50 -17.47 -2.07
N LEU A 118 5.72 -16.74 -1.27
CA LEU A 118 5.27 -15.38 -1.58
C LEU A 118 6.43 -14.39 -1.84
N CYS A 119 7.49 -14.43 -1.04
CA CYS A 119 8.65 -13.54 -1.27
C CYS A 119 9.31 -13.78 -2.64
N GLN A 120 9.43 -15.05 -3.06
CA GLN A 120 9.99 -15.38 -4.36
C GLN A 120 9.09 -14.86 -5.49
N GLU A 121 7.77 -14.99 -5.35
CA GLU A 121 6.82 -14.48 -6.34
C GLU A 121 6.76 -12.95 -6.39
N MET A 122 6.95 -12.26 -5.26
CA MET A 122 7.13 -10.81 -5.21
C MET A 122 8.39 -10.36 -5.96
N VAL A 123 9.47 -11.13 -5.93
CA VAL A 123 10.68 -10.84 -6.72
C VAL A 123 10.43 -11.11 -8.21
N GLU A 124 9.76 -12.22 -8.54
CA GLU A 124 9.45 -12.60 -9.93
C GLU A 124 8.51 -11.61 -10.63
N ILE A 125 7.69 -10.84 -9.89
CA ILE A 125 6.77 -9.85 -10.47
C ILE A 125 7.44 -8.49 -10.77
N LEU A 126 8.62 -8.19 -10.19
CA LEU A 126 9.32 -6.90 -10.36
C LEU A 126 9.49 -6.46 -11.82
N PRO A 127 9.86 -7.33 -12.78
CA PRO A 127 10.03 -6.93 -14.18
C PRO A 127 8.75 -6.39 -14.86
N LYS A 128 7.57 -6.66 -14.28
CA LYS A 128 6.29 -6.13 -14.78
C LYS A 128 6.10 -4.65 -14.45
N ILE A 129 6.85 -4.11 -13.48
CA ILE A 129 6.76 -2.71 -13.05
C ILE A 129 7.79 -1.90 -13.82
N ARG A 130 7.31 -1.14 -14.81
CA ARG A 130 8.16 -0.26 -15.62
C ARG A 130 8.12 1.17 -15.07
N GLY A 131 9.12 1.54 -14.29
CA GLY A 131 9.19 2.86 -13.64
C GLY A 131 8.65 2.79 -12.22
N SER A 132 7.77 3.74 -11.87
CA SER A 132 7.21 3.89 -10.53
C SER A 132 5.88 3.16 -10.36
N GLY A 133 5.68 2.54 -9.20
CA GLY A 133 4.47 1.78 -8.93
C GLY A 133 4.49 1.06 -7.59
N TRP A 134 3.62 0.08 -7.47
CA TRP A 134 3.32 -0.64 -6.23
C TRP A 134 3.17 -2.13 -6.49
N ILE A 135 3.53 -2.95 -5.50
CA ILE A 135 3.07 -4.36 -5.39
C ILE A 135 1.93 -4.41 -4.37
N TRP A 136 0.92 -5.20 -4.67
CA TRP A 136 -0.25 -5.41 -3.83
C TRP A 136 -0.45 -6.89 -3.56
N LEU A 137 -0.66 -7.24 -2.29
CA LEU A 137 -1.23 -8.54 -1.93
C LEU A 137 -2.74 -8.36 -1.83
N THR A 138 -3.48 -8.99 -2.73
CA THR A 138 -4.95 -8.85 -2.83
C THR A 138 -5.65 -10.18 -2.62
N TYR A 139 -6.96 -10.14 -2.31
CA TYR A 139 -7.82 -11.32 -2.20
C TYR A 139 -8.87 -11.30 -3.31
N CYS A 140 -8.79 -12.26 -4.23
CA CYS A 140 -9.74 -12.39 -5.31
C CYS A 140 -10.96 -13.20 -4.83
N ARG A 141 -12.10 -12.53 -4.67
CA ARG A 141 -13.36 -13.17 -4.23
C ARG A 141 -13.86 -14.24 -5.20
N THR A 142 -13.53 -14.14 -6.49
CA THR A 142 -13.98 -15.10 -7.50
C THR A 142 -13.23 -16.43 -7.42
N THR A 143 -11.92 -16.38 -7.19
CA THR A 143 -11.09 -17.59 -7.10
C THR A 143 -10.87 -18.05 -5.66
N GLU A 144 -11.24 -17.23 -4.67
CA GLU A 144 -10.97 -17.44 -3.25
C GLU A 144 -9.47 -17.63 -2.94
N LEU A 145 -8.62 -16.98 -3.74
CA LEU A 145 -7.17 -17.06 -3.62
C LEU A 145 -6.56 -15.66 -3.50
N LEU A 146 -5.35 -15.62 -2.95
CA LEU A 146 -4.54 -14.41 -2.93
C LEU A 146 -3.92 -14.19 -4.30
N GLN A 147 -3.68 -12.92 -4.63
CA GLN A 147 -3.01 -12.52 -5.86
C GLN A 147 -1.93 -11.48 -5.58
N LEU A 148 -0.89 -11.48 -6.40
CA LEU A 148 0.04 -10.37 -6.51
C LEU A 148 -0.36 -9.52 -7.71
N GLU A 149 -0.72 -8.28 -7.43
CA GLU A 149 -1.03 -7.28 -8.45
C GLU A 149 0.04 -6.18 -8.45
N THR A 150 0.21 -5.53 -9.59
CA THR A 150 1.08 -4.36 -9.72
C THR A 150 0.31 -3.21 -10.31
N THR A 151 0.48 -2.02 -9.76
CA THR A 151 -0.07 -0.80 -10.35
C THR A 151 1.05 0.17 -10.68
N MET A 152 0.78 1.02 -11.67
CA MET A 152 1.67 2.09 -12.06
C MET A 152 1.35 3.35 -11.27
N ASN A 153 2.34 4.22 -11.10
CA ASN A 153 2.18 5.53 -10.49
C ASN A 153 1.50 5.46 -9.10
N GLN A 154 0.37 6.15 -8.92
CA GLN A 154 -0.42 6.15 -7.69
C GLN A 154 -1.76 5.43 -7.85
N ASP A 155 -1.90 4.61 -8.89
CA ASP A 155 -3.09 3.80 -9.09
C ASP A 155 -3.17 2.69 -8.02
N PHE A 156 -4.37 2.19 -7.74
CA PHE A 156 -4.62 1.10 -6.79
C PHE A 156 -5.57 0.06 -7.38
N PRO A 157 -5.46 -1.23 -6.97
CA PRO A 157 -6.33 -2.30 -7.45
C PRO A 157 -7.80 -2.06 -7.14
N SER A 158 -8.67 -2.60 -8.00
CA SER A 158 -10.10 -2.75 -7.68
C SER A 158 -10.38 -3.97 -6.82
N THR A 159 -9.46 -4.94 -6.78
CA THR A 159 -9.50 -6.13 -5.93
C THR A 159 -9.30 -5.76 -4.45
N PRO A 160 -10.00 -6.41 -3.50
CA PRO A 160 -9.75 -6.21 -2.08
C PRO A 160 -8.28 -6.37 -1.69
N ILE A 161 -7.71 -5.35 -1.06
CA ILE A 161 -6.27 -5.26 -0.76
C ILE A 161 -6.00 -5.67 0.68
N LEU A 162 -4.96 -6.48 0.91
CA LEU A 162 -4.44 -6.82 2.24
C LEU A 162 -3.25 -5.94 2.63
N LEU A 163 -2.17 -5.96 1.84
CA LEU A 163 -0.93 -5.21 2.06
C LEU A 163 -0.40 -4.65 0.74
N ASN A 164 0.54 -3.71 0.84
CA ASN A 164 1.26 -3.17 -0.31
C ASN A 164 2.72 -2.86 0.00
N ILE A 165 3.52 -2.74 -1.07
CA ILE A 165 4.92 -2.30 -1.02
C ILE A 165 5.11 -1.20 -2.07
N ASP A 166 5.62 -0.05 -1.64
CA ASP A 166 5.97 1.07 -2.51
C ASP A 166 7.27 0.77 -3.28
N LEU A 167 7.23 0.86 -4.61
CA LEU A 167 8.38 0.65 -5.50
C LEU A 167 8.76 1.89 -6.30
N TRP A 168 8.29 3.07 -5.89
CA TRP A 168 8.87 4.33 -6.31
C TRP A 168 10.31 4.45 -5.78
N GLU A 169 11.18 5.07 -6.57
CA GLU A 169 12.61 5.23 -6.25
C GLU A 169 12.84 5.91 -4.89
N HIS A 170 11.96 6.84 -4.50
CA HIS A 170 12.02 7.50 -3.19
C HIS A 170 11.90 6.53 -2.01
N SER A 171 11.30 5.36 -2.21
CA SER A 171 11.00 4.40 -1.14
C SER A 171 12.18 3.48 -0.79
N TYR A 172 13.19 3.38 -1.67
CA TYR A 172 14.27 2.42 -1.49
C TYR A 172 15.64 2.91 -1.95
N MET A 173 15.73 3.83 -2.91
CA MET A 173 16.99 4.12 -3.60
C MET A 173 18.06 4.70 -2.67
N MET A 174 17.66 5.40 -1.61
CA MET A 174 18.62 5.95 -0.64
C MET A 174 19.45 4.84 0.04
N GLN A 175 18.80 3.75 0.45
CA GLN A 175 19.38 2.64 1.20
C GLN A 175 19.83 1.48 0.30
N TYR A 176 18.98 1.07 -0.64
CA TYR A 176 19.16 -0.13 -1.48
C TYR A 176 19.70 0.15 -2.88
N LYS A 177 19.88 1.44 -3.24
CA LYS A 177 20.33 1.87 -4.57
C LYS A 177 19.40 1.31 -5.66
N ILE A 178 19.91 0.49 -6.57
CA ILE A 178 19.13 -0.13 -7.65
C ILE A 178 18.61 -1.52 -7.30
N ASP A 179 18.94 -2.06 -6.13
CA ASP A 179 18.60 -3.42 -5.73
C ASP A 179 17.19 -3.51 -5.14
N LYS A 180 16.20 -3.55 -6.04
CA LYS A 180 14.80 -3.76 -5.66
C LYS A 180 14.57 -5.12 -5.01
N VAL A 181 15.41 -6.13 -5.28
CA VAL A 181 15.25 -7.48 -4.73
C VAL A 181 15.56 -7.45 -3.24
N GLU A 182 16.65 -6.80 -2.86
CA GLU A 182 17.04 -6.65 -1.46
C GLU A 182 16.01 -5.82 -0.68
N TYR A 183 15.50 -4.75 -1.28
CA TYR A 183 14.41 -3.97 -0.70
C TYR A 183 13.14 -4.81 -0.47
N ILE A 184 12.70 -5.60 -1.46
CA ILE A 184 11.55 -6.50 -1.30
C ILE A 184 11.78 -7.51 -0.18
N ARG A 185 12.97 -8.10 -0.06
CA ARG A 185 13.30 -9.05 1.00
C ARG A 185 13.25 -8.40 2.39
N ALA A 186 13.81 -7.20 2.51
CA ALA A 186 13.75 -6.44 3.75
C ALA A 186 12.30 -6.10 4.13
N MET A 187 11.51 -5.59 3.18
CA MET A 187 10.08 -5.32 3.42
C MET A 187 9.32 -6.60 3.80
N TYR A 188 9.58 -7.72 3.11
CA TYR A 188 8.94 -9.01 3.37
C TYR A 188 9.17 -9.48 4.80
N SER A 189 10.38 -9.31 5.35
CA SER A 189 10.69 -9.72 6.72
C SER A 189 9.95 -8.92 7.79
N ALA A 190 9.43 -7.73 7.45
CA ALA A 190 8.73 -6.86 8.37
C ALA A 190 7.22 -6.73 8.08
N LEU A 191 6.67 -7.51 7.15
CA LEU A 191 5.26 -7.41 6.78
C LEU A 191 4.34 -7.63 8.00
N ASN A 192 3.33 -6.77 8.10
CA ASN A 192 2.35 -6.80 9.17
C ASN A 192 1.25 -7.82 8.86
N TRP A 193 1.56 -9.09 9.06
CA TRP A 193 0.65 -10.21 8.83
C TRP A 193 -0.54 -10.21 9.78
N LYS A 194 -0.41 -9.63 10.98
CA LYS A 194 -1.55 -9.38 11.87
C LYS A 194 -2.58 -8.46 11.21
N TYR A 195 -2.16 -7.31 10.72
CA TYR A 195 -3.04 -6.37 10.01
C TYR A 195 -3.62 -6.97 8.73
N ALA A 196 -2.84 -7.74 7.98
CA ALA A 196 -3.32 -8.48 6.81
C ALA A 196 -4.42 -9.49 7.16
N SER A 197 -4.24 -10.22 8.26
CA SER A 197 -5.21 -11.21 8.75
C SER A 197 -6.53 -10.54 9.17
N GLU A 198 -6.45 -9.45 9.91
CA GLU A 198 -7.64 -8.67 10.30
C GLU A 198 -8.37 -8.10 9.08
N ARG A 199 -7.64 -7.64 8.05
CA ARG A 199 -8.25 -7.18 6.80
C ARG A 199 -8.91 -8.32 6.03
N LEU A 200 -8.27 -9.49 5.96
CA LEU A 200 -8.85 -10.66 5.32
C LEU A 200 -10.17 -11.04 5.98
N GLU A 201 -10.23 -11.09 7.31
CA GLU A 201 -11.47 -11.40 8.03
C GLU A 201 -12.56 -10.35 7.77
N ARG A 202 -12.23 -9.06 7.71
CA ARG A 202 -13.21 -8.03 7.32
C ARG A 202 -13.74 -8.26 5.90
N ILE A 203 -12.85 -8.52 4.94
CA ILE A 203 -13.23 -8.82 3.55
C ILE A 203 -14.17 -10.03 3.51
N LEU A 204 -13.88 -11.10 4.24
CA LEU A 204 -14.73 -12.31 4.23
C LEU A 204 -16.11 -12.12 4.89
N ASN A 205 -16.28 -11.10 5.72
CA ASN A 205 -17.54 -10.79 6.41
C ASN A 205 -18.39 -9.71 5.70
N GLU A 206 -17.87 -9.10 4.63
CA GLU A 206 -18.58 -8.23 3.68
C GLU A 206 -19.18 -9.04 2.53
#